data_AF-A0A6N0KRU9-F1
#
_entry.id   AF-A0A6N0KRU9-F1
#
_cell.length_a   1.000
_cell.length_b   1.000
_cell.length_c   1.000
_cell.angle_alpha   90.00
_cell.angle_beta   90.00
_cell.angle_gamma   90.00
#
_symmetry.space_group_name_H-M   'P 1'
#
loop_
_entity.id
_entity.type
_entity.pdbx_description
1 polymer ?
#
loop_
_entity_poly.entity_id
_entity_poly.type
_entity_poly.pdbx_seq_one_letter_code
_entity_poly.pdbx_strand_id
1 'polypeptide(L)'
;MNPMTRRHTWTRLACALSLGVAAFAAQADEGALYGPQAPKGSAFVRAYNAGNSELDVSVGSTSLNDVAPLGSSDFKFLPPGSYTAQVGQQSLPVKLDPDSYYTLVSQPGGKPQLVAEPPFKNKQKALVRVQNLSGSKLTLKTADGKTDVVKDVGPQSHGDREINPVKVNLALFDGSKKVSDLKPVTLARGEVVCLYVTGSGGKLAPVWVKRPVKAD
;
A
#
# COMPACT_ATOMS: atom_id res chain seq x y z
N MET A 1 58.42 6.22 65.47
CA MET A 1 58.06 5.66 66.80
C MET A 1 56.89 6.44 67.35
N ASN A 2 55.73 5.79 67.50
CA ASN A 2 54.64 6.18 68.38
C ASN A 2 53.83 4.89 68.66
N PRO A 3 53.75 4.40 69.90
CA PRO A 3 52.94 3.25 70.25
C PRO A 3 51.63 3.68 70.92
N MET A 4 50.54 2.96 70.67
CA MET A 4 49.73 2.28 71.70
C MET A 4 48.35 1.91 71.17
N THR A 5 48.24 0.61 71.00
CA THR A 5 47.06 -0.27 71.11
C THR A 5 46.19 -0.05 72.35
N ARG A 6 44.86 -0.17 72.20
CA ARG A 6 43.95 -1.11 72.92
C ARG A 6 42.52 -0.91 72.41
N ARG A 7 41.90 -1.87 71.71
CA ARG A 7 41.05 -2.99 72.21
C ARG A 7 39.96 -2.49 73.20
N HIS A 8 38.68 -2.80 73.07
CA HIS A 8 38.02 -4.11 73.09
C HIS A 8 36.50 -3.86 72.86
N THR A 9 35.86 -4.49 71.87
CA THR A 9 34.93 -5.64 71.99
C THR A 9 33.45 -5.31 72.19
N TRP A 10 32.60 -6.22 71.68
CA TRP A 10 31.17 -6.49 71.98
C TRP A 10 30.18 -5.95 70.94
N THR A 11 29.14 -6.64 70.47
CA THR A 11 28.56 -7.98 70.72
C THR A 11 27.33 -8.11 69.79
N ARG A 12 27.04 -9.33 69.29
CA ARG A 12 25.75 -9.87 68.74
C ARG A 12 25.19 -9.25 67.44
N LEU A 13 25.09 -10.01 66.35
CA LEU A 13 24.07 -11.04 66.01
C LEU A 13 22.71 -10.43 65.63
N ALA A 14 22.40 -10.37 64.32
CA ALA A 14 21.04 -10.51 63.78
C ALA A 14 21.10 -10.79 62.27
N CYS A 15 20.71 -12.01 61.90
CA CYS A 15 20.34 -12.37 60.54
C CYS A 15 19.08 -11.59 60.12
N ALA A 16 19.09 -10.97 58.95
CA ALA A 16 17.87 -10.67 58.22
C ALA A 16 18.11 -10.77 56.72
N LEU A 17 17.41 -11.74 56.13
CA LEU A 17 17.20 -11.97 54.70
C LEU A 17 16.88 -10.66 53.95
N SER A 18 17.49 -10.47 52.79
CA SER A 18 16.79 -9.98 51.59
C SER A 18 17.67 -10.20 50.36
N LEU A 19 17.57 -11.40 49.76
CA LEU A 19 17.92 -11.56 48.35
C LEU A 19 16.86 -10.81 47.52
N GLY A 20 17.13 -9.55 47.21
CA GLY A 20 16.41 -8.81 46.18
C GLY A 20 16.83 -9.31 44.81
N VAL A 21 16.17 -10.36 44.31
CA VAL A 21 16.23 -10.72 42.89
C VAL A 21 15.46 -9.65 42.12
N ALA A 22 16.17 -8.63 41.63
CA ALA A 22 15.65 -7.76 40.60
C ALA A 22 15.56 -8.58 39.31
N ALA A 23 14.46 -9.32 39.16
CA ALA A 23 14.03 -9.79 37.86
C ALA A 23 13.66 -8.53 37.06
N PHE A 24 14.63 -8.00 36.31
CA PHE A 24 14.30 -7.23 35.12
C PHE A 24 13.52 -8.18 34.23
N ALA A 25 12.19 -8.09 34.30
CA ALA A 25 11.33 -8.58 33.24
C ALA A 25 11.74 -7.75 32.02
N ALA A 26 12.64 -8.31 31.21
CA ALA A 26 12.76 -7.92 29.83
C ALA A 26 11.36 -8.12 29.24
N GLN A 27 10.63 -7.03 29.05
CA GLN A 27 9.43 -7.05 28.23
C GLN A 27 9.94 -7.42 26.83
N ALA A 28 9.83 -8.70 26.51
CA ALA A 28 9.98 -9.18 25.16
C ALA A 28 8.90 -8.45 24.35
N ASP A 29 9.36 -7.52 23.52
CA ASP A 29 8.54 -6.80 22.57
C ASP A 29 7.96 -7.81 21.57
N GLU A 30 6.71 -8.23 21.81
CA GLU A 30 5.95 -9.09 20.89
C GLU A 30 5.71 -8.41 19.52
N GLY A 31 6.08 -7.14 19.35
CA GLY A 31 6.04 -6.41 18.08
C GLY A 31 7.05 -6.87 17.02
N ALA A 32 7.99 -7.76 17.36
CA ALA A 32 8.96 -8.28 16.39
C ALA A 32 8.44 -9.44 15.53
N LEU A 33 7.35 -10.12 15.94
CA LEU A 33 6.81 -11.28 15.21
C LEU A 33 5.79 -10.89 14.14
N TYR A 34 5.08 -9.79 14.37
CA TYR A 34 4.14 -9.19 13.44
C TYR A 34 4.58 -7.75 13.25
N GLY A 35 5.16 -7.44 12.09
CA GLY A 35 5.62 -6.08 11.78
C GLY A 35 4.54 -5.02 12.07
N PRO A 36 4.93 -3.74 12.21
CA PRO A 36 4.09 -2.72 12.81
C PRO A 36 2.72 -2.63 12.14
N GLN A 37 1.67 -2.86 12.93
CA GLN A 37 0.29 -2.65 12.52
C GLN A 37 0.02 -1.14 12.46
N ALA A 38 -0.62 -0.68 11.39
CA ALA A 38 -0.96 0.73 11.22
C ALA A 38 -1.80 1.25 12.40
N PRO A 39 -1.42 2.38 13.04
CA PRO A 39 -2.25 3.02 14.06
C PRO A 39 -3.66 3.36 13.54
N LYS A 40 -4.66 3.38 14.43
CA LYS A 40 -6.02 3.79 14.10
C LYS A 40 -6.02 5.21 13.51
N GLY A 41 -6.78 5.45 12.44
CA GLY A 41 -6.86 6.75 11.78
C GLY A 41 -5.70 7.05 10.84
N SER A 42 -4.77 6.12 10.62
CA SER A 42 -3.70 6.29 9.63
C SER A 42 -4.26 6.46 8.22
N ALA A 43 -3.56 7.22 7.39
CA ALA A 43 -3.73 7.20 5.95
C ALA A 43 -2.77 6.17 5.34
N PHE A 44 -3.15 5.59 4.20
CA PHE A 44 -2.37 4.60 3.48
C PHE A 44 -2.01 5.12 2.10
N VAL A 45 -0.74 5.05 1.73
CA VAL A 45 -0.24 5.51 0.44
C VAL A 45 0.55 4.42 -0.25
N ARG A 46 0.40 4.33 -1.57
CA ARG A 46 1.28 3.57 -2.45
C ARG A 46 1.59 4.40 -3.69
N ALA A 47 2.53 3.93 -4.51
CA ALA A 47 2.84 4.52 -5.79
C ALA A 47 2.47 3.56 -6.93
N TYR A 48 1.99 4.11 -8.04
CA TYR A 48 1.87 3.41 -9.31
C TYR A 48 2.74 4.11 -10.36
N ASN A 49 3.61 3.35 -11.00
CA ASN A 49 4.54 3.83 -12.00
C ASN A 49 4.08 3.37 -13.39
N ALA A 50 3.50 4.27 -14.19
CA ALA A 50 3.18 3.99 -15.59
C ALA A 50 4.36 4.22 -16.55
N GLY A 51 5.55 4.50 -16.01
CA GLY A 51 6.78 4.70 -16.74
C GLY A 51 7.52 3.42 -17.11
N ASN A 52 8.67 3.59 -17.74
CA ASN A 52 9.56 2.54 -18.23
C ASN A 52 10.89 2.43 -17.46
N SER A 53 11.10 3.29 -16.46
CA SER A 53 12.21 3.24 -15.49
C SER A 53 11.66 3.06 -14.08
N GLU A 54 12.49 2.65 -13.13
CA GLU A 54 12.13 2.66 -11.71
C GLU A 54 11.74 4.07 -11.25
N LEU A 55 10.89 4.11 -10.22
CA LEU A 55 10.35 5.33 -9.66
C LEU A 55 10.50 5.31 -8.14
N ASP A 56 11.06 6.39 -7.61
CA ASP A 56 11.05 6.69 -6.18
C ASP A 56 9.99 7.75 -5.88
N VAL A 57 9.26 7.52 -4.78
CA VAL A 57 8.25 8.43 -4.27
C VAL A 57 8.44 8.64 -2.77
N SER A 58 8.30 9.87 -2.28
CA SER A 58 8.26 10.15 -0.84
C SER A 58 7.06 10.99 -0.46
N VAL A 59 6.46 10.75 0.70
CA VAL A 59 5.37 11.53 1.29
C VAL A 59 5.71 11.80 2.74
N GLY A 60 6.06 13.05 3.07
CA GLY A 60 6.64 13.35 4.38
C GLY A 60 7.91 12.53 4.61
N SER A 61 7.98 11.75 5.68
CA SER A 61 9.09 10.83 5.99
C SER A 61 8.92 9.42 5.40
N THR A 62 7.81 9.15 4.70
CA THR A 62 7.53 7.82 4.13
C THR A 62 8.08 7.72 2.71
N SER A 63 8.99 6.78 2.46
CA SER A 63 9.53 6.53 1.12
C SER A 63 8.97 5.24 0.50
N LEU A 64 8.67 5.26 -0.79
CA LEU A 64 8.21 4.18 -1.64
C LEU A 64 9.22 4.10 -2.80
N ASN A 65 10.26 3.30 -2.62
CA ASN A 65 11.40 3.24 -3.55
C ASN A 65 11.26 2.06 -4.51
N ASP A 66 12.08 2.10 -5.57
CA ASP A 66 12.29 0.98 -6.49
C ASP A 66 10.97 0.49 -7.12
N VAL A 67 10.03 1.42 -7.37
CA VAL A 67 8.73 1.07 -7.95
C VAL A 67 8.94 0.72 -9.41
N ALA A 68 8.93 -0.57 -9.69
CA ALA A 68 9.20 -1.11 -11.02
C ALA A 68 8.31 -0.48 -12.12
N PRO A 69 8.81 -0.42 -13.37
CA PRO A 69 8.03 -0.04 -14.53
C PRO A 69 6.69 -0.79 -14.62
N LEU A 70 5.62 -0.05 -14.92
CA LEU A 70 4.25 -0.59 -15.02
C LEU A 70 3.78 -1.32 -13.74
N GLY A 71 4.38 -1.01 -12.60
CA GLY A 71 4.15 -1.66 -11.31
C GLY A 71 3.62 -0.71 -10.24
N SER A 72 3.24 -1.28 -9.09
CA SER A 72 2.89 -0.52 -7.89
C SER A 72 3.68 -0.98 -6.68
N SER A 73 3.99 -0.06 -5.78
CA SER A 73 4.52 -0.41 -4.46
C SER A 73 3.46 -1.10 -3.59
N ASP A 74 3.92 -1.69 -2.49
CA ASP A 74 3.03 -1.96 -1.36
C ASP A 74 2.53 -0.66 -0.73
N PHE A 75 1.44 -0.76 0.04
CA PHE A 75 0.97 0.34 0.86
C PHE A 75 1.89 0.54 2.06
N LYS A 76 2.24 1.80 2.32
CA LYS A 76 2.76 2.26 3.61
C LYS A 76 1.73 3.16 4.26
N PHE A 77 1.85 3.36 5.57
CA PHE A 77 0.94 4.20 6.33
C PHE A 77 1.68 5.37 6.99
N LEU A 78 0.94 6.46 7.20
CA LEU A 78 1.41 7.67 7.86
C LEU A 78 0.22 8.40 8.52
N PRO A 79 0.47 9.33 9.47
CA PRO A 79 -0.60 10.13 10.04
C PRO A 79 -1.38 10.90 8.95
N PRO A 80 -2.70 11.10 9.10
CA PRO A 80 -3.47 11.94 8.18
C PRO A 80 -2.99 13.40 8.27
N GLY A 81 -3.12 14.15 7.18
CA GLY A 81 -2.64 15.53 7.13
C GLY A 81 -2.33 16.02 5.72
N SER A 82 -1.80 17.24 5.66
CA SER A 82 -1.30 17.84 4.42
C SER A 82 0.20 17.60 4.31
N TYR A 83 0.63 17.10 3.16
CA TYR A 83 2.04 16.81 2.87
C TYR A 83 2.41 17.33 1.49
N THR A 84 3.70 17.32 1.22
CA THR A 84 4.23 17.41 -0.13
C THR A 84 4.81 16.06 -0.51
N ALA A 85 4.24 15.45 -1.54
CA ALA A 85 4.78 14.23 -2.13
C ALA A 85 5.86 14.59 -3.17
N GLN A 86 7.01 13.93 -3.13
CA GLN A 86 7.97 13.93 -4.23
C GLN A 86 7.73 12.66 -5.05
N VAL A 87 7.50 12.81 -6.35
CA VAL A 87 7.27 11.72 -7.29
C VAL A 87 8.30 11.84 -8.40
N GLY A 88 9.39 11.07 -8.31
CA GLY A 88 10.60 11.33 -9.10
C GLY A 88 11.12 12.75 -8.84
N GLN A 89 11.20 13.57 -9.88
CA GLN A 89 11.66 14.96 -9.79
C GLN A 89 10.52 15.98 -9.56
N GLN A 90 9.27 15.52 -9.49
CA GLN A 90 8.10 16.40 -9.41
C GLN A 90 7.53 16.44 -8.00
N SER A 91 7.09 17.62 -7.59
CA SER A 91 6.45 17.86 -6.29
C SER A 91 4.93 17.96 -6.45
N LEU A 92 4.18 17.34 -5.55
CA LEU A 92 2.71 17.32 -5.52
C LEU A 92 2.20 17.59 -4.10
N PRO A 93 1.48 18.68 -3.85
CA PRO A 93 0.74 18.86 -2.62
C PRO A 93 -0.35 17.79 -2.49
N VAL A 94 -0.41 17.11 -1.35
CA VAL A 94 -1.39 16.05 -1.08
C VAL A 94 -2.06 16.29 0.27
N LYS A 95 -3.34 15.93 0.33
CA LYS A 95 -4.12 15.89 1.57
C LYS A 95 -4.58 14.45 1.77
N LEU A 96 -4.23 13.90 2.93
CA LEU A 96 -4.54 12.53 3.30
C LEU A 96 -5.54 12.55 4.46
N ASP A 97 -6.71 11.97 4.23
CA ASP A 97 -7.76 11.83 5.24
C ASP A 97 -7.54 10.57 6.08
N PRO A 98 -8.05 10.54 7.33
CA PRO A 98 -7.95 9.36 8.17
C PRO A 98 -8.63 8.15 7.54
N ASP A 99 -8.12 6.96 7.85
CA ASP A 99 -8.67 5.66 7.42
C ASP A 99 -8.87 5.52 5.90
N SER A 100 -8.09 6.26 5.12
CA SER A 100 -8.22 6.37 3.66
C SER A 100 -6.99 5.86 2.93
N TYR A 101 -7.20 5.32 1.73
CA TYR A 101 -6.14 4.75 0.88
C TYR A 101 -5.96 5.60 -0.36
N TYR A 102 -4.71 5.82 -0.75
CA TYR A 102 -4.37 6.64 -1.90
C TYR A 102 -3.25 6.01 -2.72
N THR A 103 -3.28 6.26 -4.03
CA THR A 103 -2.21 5.93 -4.96
C THR A 103 -1.67 7.21 -5.58
N LEU A 104 -0.36 7.41 -5.43
CA LEU A 104 0.41 8.40 -6.17
C LEU A 104 0.73 7.81 -7.54
N VAL A 105 0.10 8.37 -8.56
CA VAL A 105 0.25 7.90 -9.94
C VAL A 105 1.27 8.79 -10.65
N SER A 106 2.30 8.17 -11.19
CA SER A 106 3.24 8.79 -12.13
C SER A 106 2.97 8.31 -13.55
N GLN A 107 2.87 9.24 -14.50
CA GLN A 107 2.68 8.95 -15.92
C GLN A 107 3.77 9.66 -16.75
N PRO A 108 4.34 9.01 -17.78
CA PRO A 108 5.31 9.65 -18.66
C PRO A 108 4.81 10.97 -19.23
N GLY A 109 5.57 12.06 -19.03
CA GLY A 109 5.23 13.39 -19.52
C GLY A 109 4.02 14.06 -18.84
N GLY A 110 3.43 13.43 -17.83
CA GLY A 110 2.31 13.97 -17.06
C GLY A 110 2.74 14.63 -15.76
N LYS A 111 1.80 15.34 -15.11
CA LYS A 111 1.95 15.71 -13.71
C LYS A 111 1.54 14.51 -12.84
N PRO A 112 2.23 14.26 -11.71
CA PRO A 112 1.78 13.25 -10.77
C PRO A 112 0.41 13.61 -10.20
N GLN A 113 -0.35 12.60 -9.81
CA GLN A 113 -1.68 12.77 -9.24
C GLN A 113 -1.90 11.86 -8.04
N LEU A 114 -2.71 12.34 -7.10
CA LEU A 114 -3.18 11.55 -5.97
C LEU A 114 -4.57 11.02 -6.29
N VAL A 115 -4.72 9.70 -6.28
CA VAL A 115 -6.00 9.03 -6.54
C VAL A 115 -6.45 8.32 -5.29
N ALA A 116 -7.67 8.62 -4.82
CA ALA A 116 -8.29 7.92 -3.71
C ALA A 116 -8.73 6.51 -4.14
N GLU A 117 -8.49 5.54 -3.26
CA GLU A 117 -8.84 4.14 -3.47
C GLU A 117 -9.82 3.68 -2.39
N PRO A 118 -11.08 3.37 -2.75
CA PRO A 118 -12.01 2.80 -1.79
C PRO A 118 -11.46 1.50 -1.20
N PRO A 119 -11.60 1.28 0.12
CA PRO A 119 -11.13 0.07 0.77
C PRO A 119 -11.97 -1.13 0.35
N PHE A 120 -11.31 -2.27 0.16
CA PHE A 120 -11.97 -3.54 -0.10
C PHE A 120 -12.00 -4.38 1.18
N LYS A 121 -13.19 -4.76 1.65
CA LYS A 121 -13.37 -5.48 2.93
C LYS A 121 -13.87 -6.91 2.75
N ASN A 122 -14.34 -7.29 1.56
CA ASN A 122 -14.89 -8.62 1.32
C ASN A 122 -13.76 -9.67 1.22
N LYS A 123 -13.77 -10.64 2.14
CA LYS A 123 -12.77 -11.71 2.17
C LYS A 123 -13.14 -12.94 1.34
N GLN A 124 -14.34 -13.01 0.78
CA GLN A 124 -14.86 -14.17 0.05
C GLN A 124 -14.79 -14.00 -1.47
N LYS A 125 -14.70 -12.76 -1.95
CA LYS A 125 -14.59 -12.40 -3.36
C LYS A 125 -13.26 -11.72 -3.65
N ALA A 126 -12.92 -11.63 -4.94
CA ALA A 126 -11.89 -10.72 -5.42
C ALA A 126 -12.54 -9.39 -5.81
N LEU A 127 -11.80 -8.29 -5.73
CA LEU A 127 -12.17 -7.02 -6.32
C LEU A 127 -11.42 -6.82 -7.64
N VAL A 128 -12.17 -6.62 -8.72
CA VAL A 128 -11.63 -6.07 -9.97
C VAL A 128 -11.91 -4.58 -9.99
N ARG A 129 -10.85 -3.77 -10.00
CA ARG A 129 -10.91 -2.33 -10.16
C ARG A 129 -10.40 -1.93 -11.54
N VAL A 130 -11.10 -1.03 -12.21
CA VAL A 130 -10.56 -0.28 -13.35
C VAL A 130 -10.21 1.11 -12.86
N GLN A 131 -8.93 1.44 -12.88
CA GLN A 131 -8.46 2.80 -12.63
C GLN A 131 -8.23 3.49 -13.97
N ASN A 132 -9.18 4.34 -14.38
CA ASN A 132 -9.10 5.09 -15.62
C ASN A 132 -8.30 6.38 -15.41
N LEU A 133 -7.07 6.39 -15.93
CA LEU A 133 -6.16 7.54 -15.91
C LEU A 133 -6.17 8.28 -17.26
N SER A 134 -7.09 7.91 -18.16
CA SER A 134 -7.24 8.51 -19.49
C SER A 134 -8.36 9.55 -19.54
N GLY A 135 -8.50 10.22 -20.69
CA GLY A 135 -9.60 11.14 -20.98
C GLY A 135 -10.84 10.48 -21.61
N SER A 136 -10.82 9.18 -21.86
CA SER A 136 -11.95 8.44 -22.46
C SER A 136 -12.86 7.82 -21.40
N LYS A 137 -14.12 7.55 -21.76
CA LYS A 137 -14.99 6.67 -20.97
C LYS A 137 -14.71 5.22 -21.33
N LEU A 138 -14.56 4.36 -20.33
CA LEU A 138 -14.13 2.97 -20.53
C LEU A 138 -15.15 1.97 -19.98
N THR A 139 -15.11 0.75 -20.51
CA THR A 139 -15.83 -0.39 -19.95
C THR A 139 -14.94 -1.62 -20.02
N LEU A 140 -14.91 -2.37 -18.93
CA LEU A 140 -14.26 -3.68 -18.88
C LEU A 140 -15.31 -4.75 -19.13
N LYS A 141 -15.12 -5.55 -20.17
CA LYS A 141 -16.05 -6.63 -20.57
C LYS A 141 -15.36 -7.98 -20.55
N THR A 142 -16.13 -9.05 -20.64
CA THR A 142 -15.64 -10.36 -21.06
C THR A 142 -14.99 -10.26 -22.44
N ALA A 143 -14.02 -11.13 -22.73
CA ALA A 143 -13.27 -11.09 -23.99
C ALA A 143 -14.14 -11.23 -25.26
N ASP A 144 -15.30 -11.89 -25.15
CA ASP A 144 -16.32 -11.99 -26.21
C ASP A 144 -17.15 -10.70 -26.39
N GLY A 145 -16.96 -9.70 -25.52
CA GLY A 145 -17.62 -8.39 -25.56
C GLY A 145 -19.08 -8.37 -25.10
N LYS A 146 -19.65 -9.51 -24.70
CA LYS A 146 -21.10 -9.64 -24.44
C LYS A 146 -21.49 -9.22 -23.02
N THR A 147 -20.62 -9.42 -22.05
CA THR A 147 -20.92 -9.18 -20.64
C THR A 147 -20.02 -8.10 -20.08
N ASP A 148 -20.63 -7.04 -19.57
CA ASP A 148 -19.89 -6.02 -18.85
C ASP A 148 -19.50 -6.53 -17.45
N VAL A 149 -18.25 -6.31 -17.09
CA VAL A 149 -17.70 -6.64 -15.77
C VAL A 149 -17.63 -5.38 -14.91
N VAL A 150 -17.02 -4.31 -15.44
CA VAL A 150 -17.02 -2.98 -14.81
C VAL A 150 -17.56 -1.98 -15.84
N LYS A 151 -18.75 -1.44 -15.56
CA LYS A 151 -19.51 -0.58 -16.46
C LYS A 151 -19.12 0.89 -16.31
N ASP A 152 -19.15 1.60 -17.43
CA ASP A 152 -19.24 3.07 -17.48
C ASP A 152 -18.20 3.82 -16.63
N VAL A 153 -16.94 3.37 -16.68
CA VAL A 153 -15.85 4.01 -15.95
C VAL A 153 -15.52 5.33 -16.62
N GLY A 154 -15.93 6.42 -15.98
CA GLY A 154 -15.70 7.78 -16.48
C GLY A 154 -14.22 8.12 -16.63
N PRO A 155 -13.90 9.17 -17.40
CA PRO A 155 -12.53 9.68 -17.51
C PRO A 155 -12.01 10.13 -16.13
N GLN A 156 -10.72 9.94 -15.88
CA GLN A 156 -10.07 10.28 -14.59
C GLN A 156 -10.83 9.76 -13.36
N SER A 157 -11.40 8.55 -13.45
CA SER A 157 -12.23 7.94 -12.42
C SER A 157 -11.90 6.46 -12.25
N HIS A 158 -12.64 5.75 -11.40
CA HIS A 158 -12.52 4.32 -11.24
C HIS A 158 -13.89 3.63 -11.19
N GLY A 159 -13.88 2.32 -11.39
CA GLY A 159 -15.04 1.48 -11.21
C GLY A 159 -14.64 0.12 -10.64
N ASP A 160 -15.53 -0.44 -9.84
CA ASP A 160 -15.27 -1.60 -9.00
C ASP A 160 -16.28 -2.72 -9.27
N ARG A 161 -15.81 -3.96 -9.27
CA ARG A 161 -16.67 -5.14 -9.29
C ARG A 161 -16.10 -6.25 -8.42
N GLU A 162 -16.90 -6.73 -7.47
CA GLU A 162 -16.58 -7.95 -6.75
C GLU A 162 -16.93 -9.18 -7.60
N ILE A 163 -15.98 -10.09 -7.76
CA ILE A 163 -16.08 -11.29 -8.59
C ILE A 163 -15.67 -12.51 -7.77
N ASN A 164 -16.27 -13.66 -8.06
CA ASN A 164 -15.83 -14.92 -7.49
C ASN A 164 -14.36 -15.22 -7.86
N PRO A 165 -13.63 -15.99 -7.04
CA PRO A 165 -12.23 -16.34 -7.31
C PRO A 165 -12.15 -17.32 -8.49
N VAL A 166 -11.97 -16.79 -9.69
CA VAL A 166 -11.89 -17.55 -10.94
C VAL A 166 -10.86 -16.93 -11.88
N LYS A 167 -10.42 -17.71 -12.88
CA LYS A 167 -9.65 -17.16 -14.00
C LYS A 167 -10.61 -16.55 -15.01
N VAL A 168 -10.37 -15.29 -15.40
CA VAL A 168 -11.23 -14.55 -16.33
C VAL A 168 -10.44 -13.98 -17.50
N ASN A 169 -11.05 -14.04 -18.68
CA ASN A 169 -10.56 -13.40 -19.89
C ASN A 169 -11.37 -12.13 -20.13
N LEU A 170 -10.68 -10.99 -20.15
CA LEU A 170 -11.31 -9.68 -20.14
C LEU A 170 -10.77 -8.85 -21.30
N ALA A 171 -11.55 -7.86 -21.73
CA ALA A 171 -11.18 -6.92 -22.77
C ALA A 171 -11.61 -5.51 -22.39
N LEU A 172 -10.78 -4.53 -22.75
CA LEU A 172 -11.06 -3.12 -22.55
C LEU A 172 -11.81 -2.56 -23.77
N PHE A 173 -12.85 -1.78 -23.50
CA PHE A 173 -13.65 -1.09 -24.52
C PHE A 173 -13.70 0.41 -24.25
N ASP A 174 -13.72 1.18 -25.33
CA ASP A 174 -14.05 2.61 -25.38
C ASP A 174 -15.33 2.73 -26.23
N GLY A 175 -16.48 2.91 -25.55
CA GLY A 175 -17.79 2.75 -26.17
C GLY A 175 -17.99 1.34 -26.75
N SER A 176 -18.30 1.25 -28.05
CA SER A 176 -18.42 -0.01 -28.80
C SER A 176 -17.10 -0.53 -29.36
N LYS A 177 -16.03 0.29 -29.33
CA LYS A 177 -14.74 -0.08 -29.89
C LYS A 177 -13.96 -0.92 -28.89
N LYS A 178 -13.57 -2.13 -29.31
CA LYS A 178 -12.62 -2.96 -28.57
C LYS A 178 -11.23 -2.31 -28.65
N VAL A 179 -10.65 -2.01 -27.50
CA VAL A 179 -9.33 -1.37 -27.38
C VAL A 179 -8.23 -2.41 -27.29
N SER A 180 -8.41 -3.41 -26.41
CA SER A 180 -7.44 -4.47 -26.19
C SER A 180 -8.11 -5.72 -25.64
N ASP A 181 -7.69 -6.88 -26.13
CA ASP A 181 -7.76 -8.11 -25.33
C ASP A 181 -6.73 -8.03 -24.21
N LEU A 182 -7.14 -8.33 -22.98
CA LEU A 182 -6.26 -8.28 -21.83
C LEU A 182 -5.71 -9.68 -21.57
N LYS A 183 -4.49 -9.74 -21.02
CA LYS A 183 -3.95 -10.99 -20.52
C LYS A 183 -4.92 -11.60 -19.50
N PRO A 184 -5.17 -12.92 -19.54
CA PRO A 184 -6.00 -13.59 -18.55
C PRO A 184 -5.53 -13.30 -17.14
N VAL A 185 -6.47 -13.04 -16.24
CA VAL A 185 -6.18 -12.77 -14.84
C VAL A 185 -6.82 -13.85 -13.96
N THR A 186 -6.04 -14.43 -13.06
CA THR A 186 -6.55 -15.34 -12.03
C THR A 186 -6.92 -14.51 -10.80
N LEU A 187 -8.15 -14.63 -10.33
CA LEU A 187 -8.64 -13.89 -9.16
C LEU A 187 -8.65 -14.78 -7.92
N ALA A 188 -8.08 -14.31 -6.81
CA ALA A 188 -8.12 -14.99 -5.51
C ALA A 188 -9.03 -14.26 -4.51
N ARG A 189 -9.49 -14.98 -3.48
CA ARG A 189 -10.34 -14.40 -2.42
C ARG A 189 -9.59 -13.33 -1.64
N GLY A 190 -10.25 -12.21 -1.35
CA GLY A 190 -9.63 -11.07 -0.66
C GLY A 190 -8.62 -10.29 -1.50
N GLU A 191 -8.38 -10.69 -2.75
CA GLU A 191 -7.44 -10.01 -3.64
C GLU A 191 -8.08 -8.77 -4.27
N VAL A 192 -7.32 -7.69 -4.35
CA VAL A 192 -7.64 -6.55 -5.21
C VAL A 192 -6.74 -6.62 -6.42
N VAL A 193 -7.34 -6.69 -7.60
CA VAL A 193 -6.62 -6.58 -8.86
C VAL A 193 -7.07 -5.31 -9.57
N CYS A 194 -6.12 -4.44 -9.89
CA CYS A 194 -6.38 -3.16 -10.52
C CYS A 194 -5.89 -3.16 -11.97
N LEU A 195 -6.77 -2.80 -12.90
CA LEU A 195 -6.42 -2.46 -14.27
C LEU A 195 -6.21 -0.95 -14.35
N TYR A 196 -4.95 -0.52 -14.39
CA TYR A 196 -4.62 0.88 -14.68
C TYR A 196 -4.69 1.09 -16.19
N VAL A 197 -5.44 2.10 -16.62
CA VAL A 197 -5.54 2.45 -18.05
C VAL A 197 -5.03 3.87 -18.24
N THR A 198 -3.86 4.02 -18.84
CA THR A 198 -3.31 5.32 -19.22
C THR A 198 -3.68 5.66 -20.66
N GLY A 199 -3.62 6.94 -21.00
CA GLY A 199 -3.80 7.43 -22.37
C GLY A 199 -2.63 8.32 -22.80
N SER A 200 -2.08 8.07 -23.99
CA SER A 200 -1.06 8.95 -24.61
C SER A 200 -1.23 8.95 -26.12
N GLY A 201 -1.23 10.13 -26.73
CA GLY A 201 -1.35 10.29 -28.19
C GLY A 201 -2.62 9.63 -28.78
N GLY A 202 -3.73 9.62 -28.05
CA GLY A 202 -4.98 8.98 -28.47
C GLY A 202 -4.98 7.44 -28.39
N LYS A 203 -3.92 6.83 -27.87
CA LYS A 203 -3.85 5.38 -27.59
C LYS A 203 -4.01 5.12 -26.11
N LEU A 204 -4.72 4.04 -25.78
CA LEU A 204 -4.89 3.57 -24.41
C LEU A 204 -3.93 2.41 -24.14
N ALA A 205 -3.33 2.40 -22.96
CA ALA A 205 -2.41 1.35 -22.51
C ALA A 205 -2.94 0.73 -21.20
N PRO A 206 -3.68 -0.39 -21.28
CA PRO A 206 -4.15 -1.10 -20.10
C PRO A 206 -3.05 -1.99 -19.49
N VAL A 207 -2.85 -1.86 -18.19
CA VAL A 207 -1.88 -2.65 -17.40
C VAL A 207 -2.56 -3.25 -16.19
N TRP A 208 -2.51 -4.58 -16.10
CA TRP A 208 -2.93 -5.30 -14.90
C TRP A 208 -1.86 -5.21 -13.83
N VAL A 209 -2.23 -4.70 -12.67
CA VAL A 209 -1.41 -4.69 -11.47
C VAL A 209 -2.14 -5.48 -10.40
N LYS A 210 -1.52 -6.59 -10.02
CA LYS A 210 -1.86 -7.33 -8.81
C LYS A 210 -1.07 -6.72 -7.66
N ARG A 211 -1.63 -6.75 -6.45
CA ARG A 211 -0.80 -6.56 -5.26
C ARG A 211 0.32 -7.60 -5.31
N PRO A 212 1.56 -7.27 -4.95
CA PRO A 212 2.53 -8.28 -4.60
C PRO A 212 1.88 -9.16 -3.53
N VAL A 213 1.71 -10.45 -3.82
CA VAL A 213 1.47 -11.42 -2.75
C VAL A 213 2.83 -11.52 -2.08
N LYS A 214 2.95 -11.10 -0.81
CA LYS A 214 4.14 -11.47 -0.05
C LYS A 214 4.28 -12.98 -0.20
N ALA A 215 5.37 -13.42 -0.83
CA ALA A 215 5.82 -14.78 -0.63
C ALA A 215 6.26 -14.80 0.84
N ASP A 216 5.55 -15.60 1.64
CA ASP A 216 5.97 -15.91 3.00
C ASP A 216 7.38 -16.50 3.01
#